data_AF-A0A8H3FTZ3-F1
#
_entry.id   AF-A0A8H3FTZ3-F1
#
_cell.length_a   1.000
_cell.length_b   1.000
_cell.length_c   1.000
_cell.angle_alpha   90.00
_cell.angle_beta   90.00
_cell.angle_gamma   90.00
#
_symmetry.space_group_name_H-M   'P 1'
#
loop_
_entity.id
_entity.type
_entity.pdbx_description
1 polymer ?
#
loop_
_entity_poly.entity_id
_entity_poly.type
_entity_poly.pdbx_seq_one_letter_code
_entity_poly.pdbx_strand_id
1 'polypeptide(L)'
;MPLPVWQESVVDPPSINVIPPQAPFFYAKKFFAVDSSGSTVGAIMRAQAKSVAAFHGNRSDTVTKWDHKCEMPQILENVPVNYFAGSGGTSPDTILRQPAAIERIRESDLWVLTTDGEIAERSVSELTRLADVVEVIHVPIVLLIVGGRYSSPSNTNISIGITFFAAAREALILFKDYSTGHLYLIGAKGGFAPLKNEGSLGSIDLSSWESLPEYTNEAAFVKHCEELAINLTQSQGRRSPTRATSLGPEWDNALVDICSSRYSYIAHPAKGNASGPA
;
A
#
# COMPACT_ATOMS: atom_id res chain seq x y z
N MET A 1 -23.53 -59.61 -22.53
CA MET A 1 -23.02 -58.25 -22.78
C MET A 1 -23.79 -57.28 -21.89
N PRO A 2 -23.16 -56.48 -21.04
CA PRO A 2 -23.87 -55.50 -20.22
C PRO A 2 -24.16 -54.23 -21.05
N LEU A 3 -25.32 -53.62 -20.80
CA LEU A 3 -25.76 -52.38 -21.45
C LEU A 3 -25.00 -51.14 -20.91
N PRO A 4 -24.87 -50.06 -21.68
CA PRO A 4 -24.16 -48.86 -21.25
C PRO A 4 -24.96 -48.09 -20.20
N VAL A 5 -24.27 -47.66 -19.14
CA VAL A 5 -24.77 -46.70 -18.15
C VAL A 5 -24.61 -45.31 -18.76
N TRP A 6 -25.71 -44.59 -18.97
CA TRP A 6 -25.67 -43.17 -19.33
C TRP A 6 -25.36 -42.37 -18.07
N GLN A 7 -24.17 -41.76 -18.01
CA GLN A 7 -23.87 -40.70 -17.04
C GLN A 7 -24.57 -39.43 -17.52
N GLU A 8 -25.59 -39.00 -16.78
CA GLU A 8 -26.11 -37.64 -16.91
C GLU A 8 -24.98 -36.67 -16.55
N SER A 9 -24.55 -35.89 -17.53
CA SER A 9 -23.64 -34.78 -17.31
C SER A 9 -24.35 -33.79 -16.39
N VAL A 10 -23.88 -33.66 -15.15
CA VAL A 10 -24.25 -32.57 -14.25
C VAL A 10 -23.77 -31.28 -14.92
N VAL A 11 -24.68 -30.59 -15.59
CA VAL A 11 -24.43 -29.24 -16.09
C VAL A 11 -24.48 -28.34 -14.87
N ASP A 12 -23.32 -27.84 -14.43
CA ASP A 12 -23.26 -26.80 -13.41
C ASP A 12 -24.18 -25.65 -13.82
N PRO A 13 -25.05 -25.16 -12.92
CA PRO A 13 -25.94 -24.06 -13.26
C PRO A 13 -25.11 -22.85 -13.70
N PRO A 14 -25.59 -22.06 -14.67
CA PRO A 14 -24.87 -20.87 -15.13
C PRO A 14 -24.61 -19.97 -13.93
N SER A 15 -23.33 -19.73 -13.65
CA SER A 15 -22.89 -18.84 -12.59
C SER A 15 -23.47 -17.45 -12.87
N ILE A 16 -24.48 -17.06 -12.09
CA ILE A 16 -25.01 -15.71 -12.11
C ILE A 16 -23.83 -14.79 -11.82
N ASN A 17 -23.45 -13.96 -12.78
CA ASN A 17 -22.45 -12.90 -12.59
C ASN A 17 -23.02 -11.85 -11.64
N VAL A 18 -23.02 -12.16 -10.34
CA VAL A 18 -23.33 -11.19 -9.29
C VAL A 18 -22.16 -10.22 -9.24
N ILE A 19 -22.39 -9.00 -9.71
CA ILE A 19 -21.43 -7.91 -9.55
C ILE A 19 -21.29 -7.69 -8.04
N PRO A 20 -20.07 -7.83 -7.48
CA PRO A 20 -19.89 -7.65 -6.05
C PRO A 20 -20.24 -6.21 -5.67
N PRO A 21 -20.79 -5.98 -4.47
CA PRO A 21 -21.17 -4.64 -4.03
C PRO A 21 -19.96 -3.71 -4.00
N GLN A 22 -20.16 -2.46 -4.41
CA GLN A 22 -19.12 -1.44 -4.56
C GLN A 22 -19.43 -0.20 -3.73
N ALA A 23 -18.39 0.52 -3.32
CA ALA A 23 -18.49 1.81 -2.64
C ALA A 23 -17.61 2.86 -3.33
N PRO A 24 -18.07 4.11 -3.45
CA PRO A 24 -17.22 5.20 -3.92
C PRO A 24 -15.99 5.38 -3.02
N PHE A 25 -14.85 5.78 -3.58
CA PHE A 25 -13.57 5.94 -2.86
C PHE A 25 -13.71 6.62 -1.50
N PHE A 26 -14.40 7.75 -1.44
CA PHE A 26 -14.56 8.53 -0.21
C PHE A 26 -15.38 7.80 0.86
N TYR A 27 -16.42 7.05 0.48
CA TYR A 27 -17.32 6.35 1.40
C TYR A 27 -16.91 4.89 1.70
N ALA A 28 -15.94 4.35 0.97
CA ALA A 28 -15.36 3.03 1.22
C ALA A 28 -14.81 2.93 2.65
N LYS A 29 -14.99 1.77 3.31
CA LYS A 29 -14.44 1.51 4.65
C LYS A 29 -12.92 1.39 4.59
N LYS A 30 -12.21 2.26 5.28
CA LYS A 30 -10.73 2.37 5.24
C LYS A 30 -10.08 1.82 6.49
N PHE A 31 -8.93 1.20 6.31
CA PHE A 31 -7.96 0.96 7.36
C PHE A 31 -6.73 1.82 7.09
N PHE A 32 -6.43 2.75 8.00
CA PHE A 32 -5.28 3.64 7.93
C PHE A 32 -4.13 3.08 8.78
N ALA A 33 -2.98 2.81 8.16
CA ALA A 33 -1.73 2.49 8.84
C ALA A 33 -0.78 3.69 8.72
N VAL A 34 -0.57 4.39 9.83
CA VAL A 34 0.17 5.66 9.85
C VAL A 34 1.55 5.46 10.42
N ASP A 35 2.57 5.74 9.60
CA ASP A 35 3.96 5.72 10.03
C ASP A 35 4.16 6.73 11.15
N SER A 36 4.63 6.25 12.29
CA SER A 36 5.00 7.04 13.42
C SER A 36 6.48 6.89 13.74
N SER A 37 7.33 6.54 12.78
CA SER A 37 8.77 6.51 12.97
C SER A 37 9.36 7.90 13.25
N GLY A 38 10.62 7.93 13.69
CA GLY A 38 11.26 9.15 14.20
C GLY A 38 11.42 10.23 13.14
N SER A 39 11.57 9.84 11.87
CA SER A 39 11.69 10.74 10.71
C SER A 39 10.38 11.50 10.43
N THR A 40 9.24 10.96 10.85
CA THR A 40 7.93 11.59 10.66
C THR A 40 7.63 12.72 11.65
N VAL A 41 8.45 12.92 12.70
CA VAL A 41 8.17 13.89 13.76
C VAL A 41 7.98 15.30 13.22
N GLY A 42 6.95 15.99 13.72
CA GLY A 42 6.70 17.40 13.38
C GLY A 42 5.82 17.57 12.15
N ALA A 43 6.35 18.18 11.10
CA ALA A 43 5.55 18.62 9.94
C ALA A 43 4.97 17.46 9.14
N ILE A 44 5.74 16.39 8.98
CA ILE A 44 5.33 15.17 8.26
C ILE A 44 4.15 14.51 8.99
N MET A 45 4.27 14.25 10.30
CA MET A 45 3.19 13.64 11.09
C MET A 45 1.91 14.49 11.06
N ARG A 46 2.03 15.82 11.14
CA ARG A 46 0.87 16.73 10.97
C ARG A 46 0.25 16.59 9.58
N ALA A 47 1.06 16.49 8.53
CA ALA A 47 0.58 16.32 7.17
C ALA A 47 -0.08 14.94 6.95
N GLN A 48 0.46 13.86 7.52
CA GLN A 48 -0.16 12.52 7.53
C GLN A 48 -1.51 12.56 8.23
N ALA A 49 -1.57 13.10 9.45
CA ALA A 49 -2.80 13.23 10.23
C ALA A 49 -3.87 14.03 9.48
N LYS A 50 -3.48 15.15 8.84
CA LYS A 50 -4.39 15.95 8.00
C LYS A 50 -4.94 15.14 6.82
N SER A 51 -4.11 14.32 6.17
CA SER A 51 -4.56 13.47 5.07
C SER A 51 -5.50 12.37 5.53
N VAL A 52 -5.20 11.71 6.65
CA VAL A 52 -6.11 10.71 7.26
C VAL A 52 -7.47 11.34 7.55
N ALA A 53 -7.50 12.51 8.18
CA ALA A 53 -8.74 13.23 8.45
C ALA A 53 -9.49 13.64 7.16
N ALA A 54 -8.78 14.03 6.10
CA ALA A 54 -9.38 14.43 4.84
C ALA A 54 -9.85 13.25 3.97
N PHE A 55 -9.28 12.05 4.14
CA PHE A 55 -9.72 10.83 3.47
C PHE A 55 -10.74 10.04 4.28
N HIS A 56 -10.96 10.40 5.54
CA HIS A 56 -12.00 9.84 6.39
C HIS A 56 -13.37 10.22 5.85
N GLY A 57 -14.17 9.20 5.50
CA GLY A 57 -15.53 9.38 4.98
C GLY A 57 -16.51 8.31 5.45
N ASN A 58 -16.04 7.31 6.19
CA ASN A 58 -16.88 6.24 6.72
C ASN A 58 -16.69 6.09 8.23
N ARG A 59 -17.79 6.02 8.98
CA ARG A 59 -17.79 5.91 10.46
C ARG A 59 -17.11 4.65 10.99
N SER A 60 -16.96 3.64 10.14
CA SER A 60 -16.26 2.39 10.45
C SER A 60 -14.78 2.41 10.07
N ASP A 61 -14.25 3.57 9.64
CA ASP A 61 -12.84 3.74 9.37
C ASP A 61 -12.04 3.48 10.65
N THR A 62 -10.93 2.75 10.48
CA THR A 62 -10.04 2.41 11.58
C THR A 62 -8.63 2.87 11.28
N VAL A 63 -7.88 3.15 12.34
CA VAL A 63 -6.52 3.64 12.25
C VAL A 63 -5.62 2.89 13.23
N THR A 64 -4.39 2.65 12.81
CA THR A 64 -3.28 2.26 13.69
C THR A 64 -2.05 3.09 13.38
N LYS A 65 -1.16 3.22 14.37
CA LYS A 65 0.20 3.71 14.16
C LYS A 65 1.16 2.54 14.07
N TRP A 66 2.20 2.71 13.27
CA TRP A 66 3.27 1.75 13.17
C TRP A 66 4.65 2.42 13.19
N ASP A 67 5.59 1.80 13.88
CA ASP A 67 7.00 2.17 13.97
C ASP A 67 7.83 0.86 14.04
N HIS A 68 8.63 0.65 15.10
CA HIS A 68 9.16 -0.68 15.46
C HIS A 68 8.09 -1.63 16.06
N LYS A 69 6.86 -1.15 16.27
CA LYS A 69 5.67 -1.87 16.75
C LYS A 69 4.44 -1.40 15.97
N CYS A 70 3.37 -2.17 16.01
CA CYS A 70 2.06 -1.76 15.51
C CYS A 70 1.08 -1.67 16.70
N GLU A 71 0.47 -0.50 16.88
CA GLU A 71 -0.54 -0.29 17.92
C GLU A 71 -1.83 -1.07 17.61
N MET A 72 -2.70 -1.21 18.62
CA MET A 72 -4.02 -1.81 18.40
C MET A 72 -4.87 -0.86 17.55
N PRO A 73 -5.50 -1.36 16.46
CA PRO A 73 -6.38 -0.53 15.66
C PRO A 73 -7.54 0.05 16.47
N GLN A 74 -7.85 1.31 16.22
CA GLN A 74 -8.95 2.03 16.85
C GLN A 74 -9.90 2.59 15.78
N ILE A 75 -11.17 2.78 16.15
CA ILE A 75 -12.10 3.54 15.31
C ILE A 75 -11.59 4.97 15.22
N LEU A 76 -11.48 5.52 14.01
CA LEU A 76 -10.87 6.82 13.78
C LEU A 76 -11.62 7.95 14.51
N GLU A 77 -12.95 7.90 14.60
CA GLU A 77 -13.76 8.87 15.36
C GLU A 77 -13.41 8.90 16.87
N ASN A 78 -12.80 7.82 17.40
CA ASN A 78 -12.52 7.67 18.84
C ASN A 78 -11.08 8.00 19.22
N VAL A 79 -10.17 8.23 18.26
CA VAL A 79 -8.78 8.53 18.61
C VAL A 79 -8.64 9.98 19.09
N PRO A 80 -7.81 10.25 20.10
CA PRO A 80 -7.63 11.61 20.61
C PRO A 80 -6.89 12.48 19.59
N VAL A 81 -7.06 13.81 19.70
CA VAL A 81 -6.43 14.79 18.78
C VAL A 81 -4.90 14.67 18.74
N ASN A 82 -4.28 14.24 19.83
CA ASN A 82 -2.83 14.05 19.97
C ASN A 82 -2.36 12.63 19.66
N TYR A 83 -3.20 11.77 19.08
CA TYR A 83 -2.87 10.38 18.74
C TYR A 83 -1.64 10.28 17.83
N PHE A 84 -1.52 11.22 16.89
CA PHE A 84 -0.46 11.30 15.90
C PHE A 84 0.81 11.94 16.49
N ALA A 85 1.55 11.13 17.25
CA ALA A 85 2.88 11.46 17.75
C ALA A 85 3.90 10.45 17.21
N GLY A 86 5.06 10.96 16.78
CA GLY A 86 6.17 10.11 16.36
C GLY A 86 6.86 9.42 17.53
N SER A 87 7.40 8.25 17.24
CA SER A 87 8.13 7.32 18.09
C SER A 87 9.33 6.78 17.31
N GLY A 88 10.22 6.00 17.94
CA GLY A 88 11.47 5.55 17.30
C GLY A 88 11.28 4.32 16.39
N GLY A 89 12.17 4.16 15.40
CA GLY A 89 12.27 2.96 14.56
C GLY A 89 11.26 2.87 13.41
N THR A 90 11.56 2.03 12.42
CA THR A 90 10.75 1.90 11.19
C THR A 90 10.69 0.42 10.77
N SER A 91 9.58 -0.26 11.05
CA SER A 91 9.38 -1.68 10.73
C SER A 91 7.92 -1.91 10.31
N PRO A 92 7.57 -1.60 9.04
CA PRO A 92 6.19 -1.69 8.59
C PRO A 92 5.64 -3.11 8.64
N ASP A 93 6.49 -4.14 8.61
CA ASP A 93 6.09 -5.54 8.75
C ASP A 93 5.36 -5.83 10.06
N THR A 94 5.56 -4.99 11.09
CA THR A 94 4.83 -5.08 12.37
C THR A 94 3.31 -4.93 12.20
N ILE A 95 2.84 -4.21 11.16
CA ILE A 95 1.42 -4.12 10.82
C ILE A 95 0.84 -5.51 10.58
N LEU A 96 1.57 -6.36 9.84
CA LEU A 96 1.15 -7.70 9.45
C LEU A 96 1.60 -8.78 10.44
N ARG A 97 2.19 -8.38 11.58
CA ARG A 97 2.40 -9.24 12.74
C ARG A 97 1.38 -9.01 13.83
N GLN A 98 0.57 -7.96 13.73
CA GLN A 98 -0.52 -7.63 14.65
C GLN A 98 -1.83 -8.26 14.15
N PRO A 99 -2.36 -9.32 14.79
CA PRO A 99 -3.56 -10.01 14.31
C PRO A 99 -4.77 -9.08 14.14
N ALA A 100 -4.98 -8.16 15.08
CA ALA A 100 -6.08 -7.21 15.00
C ALA A 100 -5.97 -6.27 13.79
N ALA A 101 -4.75 -5.92 13.36
CA ALA A 101 -4.55 -5.10 12.17
C ALA A 101 -4.86 -5.90 10.90
N ILE A 102 -4.44 -7.17 10.82
CA ILE A 102 -4.77 -8.06 9.70
C ILE A 102 -6.29 -8.19 9.54
N GLU A 103 -7.02 -8.43 10.64
CA GLU A 103 -8.49 -8.52 10.61
C GLU A 103 -9.11 -7.23 10.07
N ARG A 104 -8.66 -6.06 10.55
CA ARG A 104 -9.18 -4.77 10.08
C ARG A 104 -8.84 -4.50 8.61
N ILE A 105 -7.67 -4.90 8.12
CA ILE A 105 -7.32 -4.81 6.70
C ILE A 105 -8.28 -5.69 5.88
N ARG A 106 -8.50 -6.95 6.27
CA ARG A 106 -9.40 -7.88 5.57
C ARG A 106 -10.84 -7.36 5.50
N GLU A 107 -11.33 -6.77 6.59
CA GLU A 107 -12.66 -6.19 6.65
C GLU A 107 -12.80 -4.83 5.96
N SER A 108 -11.69 -4.21 5.54
CA SER A 108 -11.68 -2.91 4.87
C SER A 108 -11.86 -3.05 3.36
N ASP A 109 -12.50 -2.05 2.79
CA ASP A 109 -12.63 -1.86 1.34
C ASP A 109 -11.32 -1.31 0.76
N LEU A 110 -10.55 -0.60 1.59
CA LEU A 110 -9.30 0.07 1.22
C LEU A 110 -8.30 0.06 2.38
N TRP A 111 -7.07 -0.36 2.11
CA TRP A 111 -5.93 -0.17 3.01
C TRP A 111 -5.15 1.07 2.61
N VAL A 112 -5.00 2.03 3.51
CA VAL A 112 -4.17 3.23 3.31
C VAL A 112 -2.90 3.09 4.16
N LEU A 113 -1.75 2.99 3.52
CA LEU A 113 -0.44 2.99 4.17
C LEU A 113 0.21 4.36 3.98
N THR A 114 0.42 5.06 5.08
CA THR A 114 1.08 6.37 5.15
C THR A 114 2.51 6.21 5.61
N THR A 115 3.46 6.91 4.99
CA THR A 115 4.90 6.94 5.35
C THR A 115 5.55 8.21 4.82
N ASP A 116 6.77 8.53 5.27
CA ASP A 116 7.64 9.51 4.61
C ASP A 116 8.55 8.92 3.52
N GLY A 117 8.53 7.60 3.38
CA GLY A 117 9.32 6.86 2.41
C GLY A 117 10.65 6.33 2.95
N GLU A 118 11.06 6.67 4.17
CA GLU A 118 12.34 6.22 4.76
C GLU A 118 12.28 4.78 5.30
N ILE A 119 12.10 3.82 4.39
CA ILE A 119 11.99 2.40 4.73
C ILE A 119 13.13 1.62 4.09
N ALA A 120 13.81 0.80 4.90
CA ALA A 120 14.85 -0.08 4.40
C ALA A 120 14.27 -1.12 3.41
N GLU A 121 14.98 -1.38 2.32
CA GLU A 121 14.58 -2.31 1.25
C GLU A 121 14.18 -3.69 1.79
N ARG A 122 14.93 -4.20 2.78
CA ARG A 122 14.61 -5.46 3.47
C ARG A 122 13.23 -5.46 4.11
N SER A 123 12.84 -4.34 4.73
CA SER A 123 11.54 -4.20 5.39
C SER A 123 10.41 -4.12 4.37
N VAL A 124 10.66 -3.54 3.19
CA VAL A 124 9.69 -3.51 2.08
C VAL A 124 9.42 -4.93 1.55
N SER A 125 10.48 -5.70 1.31
CA SER A 125 10.35 -7.10 0.84
C SER A 125 9.63 -7.97 1.87
N GLU A 126 9.99 -7.85 3.15
CA GLU A 126 9.34 -8.61 4.23
C GLU A 126 7.86 -8.23 4.38
N LEU A 127 7.51 -6.94 4.31
CA LEU A 127 6.12 -6.50 4.34
C LEU A 127 5.30 -7.09 3.19
N THR A 128 5.84 -7.09 1.97
CA THR A 128 5.16 -7.65 0.79
C THR A 128 4.97 -9.15 0.92
N ARG A 129 6.02 -9.87 1.35
CA ARG A 129 5.97 -11.32 1.61
C ARG A 129 4.92 -11.66 2.67
N LEU A 130 4.87 -10.90 3.77
CA LEU A 130 3.87 -11.11 4.80
C LEU A 130 2.45 -10.80 4.31
N ALA A 131 2.28 -9.77 3.47
CA ALA A 131 0.97 -9.41 2.90
C ALA A 131 0.39 -10.52 2.04
N ASP A 132 1.23 -11.25 1.33
CA ASP A 132 0.85 -12.46 0.61
C ASP A 132 0.50 -13.61 1.58
N VAL A 133 1.39 -13.91 2.54
CA VAL A 133 1.20 -14.98 3.53
C VAL A 133 -0.09 -14.83 4.35
N VAL A 134 -0.42 -13.60 4.76
CA VAL A 134 -1.65 -13.32 5.52
C VAL A 134 -2.83 -12.95 4.60
N GLU A 135 -2.65 -13.13 3.29
CA GLU A 135 -3.67 -12.96 2.26
C GLU A 135 -4.36 -11.59 2.32
N VAL A 136 -3.61 -10.50 2.48
CA VAL A 136 -4.15 -9.12 2.44
C VAL A 136 -3.73 -8.35 1.18
N ILE A 137 -2.84 -8.92 0.36
CA ILE A 137 -2.37 -8.29 -0.89
C ILE A 137 -3.48 -8.01 -1.92
N HIS A 138 -4.63 -8.67 -1.77
CA HIS A 138 -5.82 -8.52 -2.60
C HIS A 138 -6.74 -7.38 -2.16
N VAL A 139 -6.49 -6.77 -1.00
CA VAL A 139 -7.17 -5.55 -0.56
C VAL A 139 -6.61 -4.37 -1.38
N PRO A 140 -7.45 -3.53 -2.01
CA PRO A 140 -6.99 -2.33 -2.68
C PRO A 140 -6.15 -1.46 -1.73
N ILE A 141 -5.00 -0.96 -2.21
CA ILE A 141 -4.05 -0.22 -1.37
C ILE A 141 -3.77 1.19 -1.90
N VAL A 142 -3.76 2.18 -1.00
CA VAL A 142 -3.19 3.51 -1.25
C VAL A 142 -1.91 3.65 -0.45
N LEU A 143 -0.81 3.93 -1.13
CA LEU A 143 0.47 4.30 -0.55
C LEU A 143 0.57 5.82 -0.59
N LEU A 144 0.42 6.47 0.55
CA LEU A 144 0.52 7.92 0.70
C LEU A 144 1.89 8.26 1.31
N ILE A 145 2.78 8.77 0.47
CA ILE A 145 4.13 9.17 0.84
C ILE A 145 4.11 10.66 1.17
N VAL A 146 4.50 11.06 2.37
CA VAL A 146 4.46 12.44 2.86
C VAL A 146 5.88 12.94 3.08
N GLY A 147 6.35 13.85 2.23
CA GLY A 147 7.74 14.31 2.27
C GLY A 147 7.90 15.73 1.77
N GLY A 148 9.13 16.23 1.79
CA GLY A 148 9.48 17.48 1.11
C GLY A 148 9.78 17.18 -0.35
N ARG A 149 9.38 18.07 -1.26
CA ARG A 149 9.77 17.95 -2.67
C ARG A 149 11.28 18.14 -2.83
N TYR A 150 11.95 17.10 -3.33
CA TYR A 150 13.29 17.23 -3.93
C TYR A 150 13.17 17.74 -5.38
N SER A 151 14.29 17.80 -6.10
CA SER A 151 14.33 18.28 -7.48
C SER A 151 13.43 17.49 -8.45
N SER A 152 13.19 16.21 -8.18
CA SER A 152 12.35 15.34 -9.01
C SER A 152 11.70 14.20 -8.17
N PRO A 153 10.61 13.59 -8.66
CA PRO A 153 10.02 12.41 -8.03
C PRO A 153 11.00 11.25 -7.88
N SER A 154 11.91 11.06 -8.85
CA SER A 154 12.93 9.99 -8.81
C SER A 154 13.88 10.08 -7.61
N ASN A 155 14.02 11.27 -7.03
CA ASN A 155 14.88 11.51 -5.86
C ASN A 155 14.13 11.32 -4.53
N THR A 156 12.84 11.02 -4.58
CA THR A 156 12.03 10.68 -3.41
C THR A 156 12.11 9.17 -3.17
N ASN A 157 12.24 8.75 -1.91
CA ASN A 157 12.22 7.32 -1.59
C ASN A 157 10.81 6.76 -1.70
N ILE A 158 10.44 6.31 -2.90
CA ILE A 158 9.14 5.69 -3.21
C ILE A 158 9.22 4.15 -3.27
N SER A 159 10.32 3.57 -2.79
CA SER A 159 10.64 2.14 -2.97
C SER A 159 9.57 1.21 -2.37
N ILE A 160 9.01 1.54 -1.21
CA ILE A 160 7.88 0.79 -0.64
C ILE A 160 6.64 0.82 -1.54
N GLY A 161 6.43 1.96 -2.20
CA GLY A 161 5.37 2.19 -3.16
C GLY A 161 5.43 1.17 -4.29
N ILE A 162 6.62 1.00 -4.87
CA ILE A 162 6.84 0.20 -6.07
C ILE A 162 6.60 -1.30 -5.82
N THR A 163 7.08 -1.87 -4.71
CA THR A 163 6.94 -3.32 -4.46
C THR A 163 5.49 -3.72 -4.23
N PHE A 164 4.73 -2.97 -3.42
CA PHE A 164 3.28 -3.19 -3.26
C PHE A 164 2.52 -2.89 -4.56
N PHE A 165 2.94 -1.86 -5.28
CA PHE A 165 2.38 -1.53 -6.59
C PHE A 165 2.74 -2.56 -7.67
N ALA A 166 3.73 -3.44 -7.47
CA ALA A 166 3.92 -4.59 -8.33
C ALA A 166 2.98 -5.74 -7.91
N ALA A 167 2.94 -6.06 -6.62
CA ALA A 167 2.26 -7.27 -6.11
C ALA A 167 0.73 -7.17 -6.00
N ALA A 168 0.16 -6.00 -5.64
CA ALA A 168 -1.29 -5.85 -5.47
C ALA A 168 -2.06 -6.01 -6.80
N ARG A 169 -3.40 -6.09 -6.77
CA ARG A 169 -4.18 -6.00 -8.03
C ARG A 169 -4.67 -4.57 -8.29
N GLU A 170 -4.99 -3.86 -7.22
CA GLU A 170 -5.49 -2.50 -7.22
C GLU A 170 -4.60 -1.68 -6.29
N ALA A 171 -3.88 -0.69 -6.82
CA ALA A 171 -3.01 0.15 -6.03
C ALA A 171 -2.93 1.57 -6.56
N LEU A 172 -2.69 2.49 -5.63
CA LEU A 172 -2.49 3.91 -5.87
C LEU A 172 -1.26 4.38 -5.09
N ILE A 173 -0.37 5.12 -5.74
CA ILE A 173 0.77 5.79 -5.09
C ILE A 173 0.54 7.30 -5.21
N LEU A 174 0.40 7.95 -4.06
CA LEU A 174 0.31 9.39 -3.93
C LEU A 174 1.55 9.90 -3.21
N PHE A 175 2.10 11.02 -3.68
CA PHE A 175 3.06 11.80 -2.92
C PHE A 175 2.40 13.09 -2.45
N LYS A 176 2.56 13.41 -1.17
CA LYS A 176 2.14 14.66 -0.58
C LYS A 176 3.36 15.48 -0.21
N ASP A 177 3.44 16.68 -0.79
CA ASP A 177 4.37 17.69 -0.33
C ASP A 177 3.85 18.29 0.97
N TYR A 178 4.54 18.05 2.10
CA TYR A 178 4.07 18.59 3.38
C TYR A 178 4.15 20.12 3.45
N SER A 179 4.95 20.76 2.59
CA SER A 179 5.19 22.21 2.62
C SER A 179 4.07 22.99 1.91
N THR A 180 3.66 22.54 0.73
CA THR A 180 2.57 23.14 -0.06
C THR A 180 1.21 22.52 0.22
N GLY A 181 1.18 21.26 0.66
CA GLY A 181 -0.03 20.46 0.83
C GLY A 181 -0.55 19.82 -0.46
N HIS A 182 0.16 19.99 -1.58
CA HIS A 182 -0.22 19.42 -2.87
C HIS A 182 -0.01 17.90 -2.89
N LEU A 183 -0.84 17.21 -3.68
CA LEU A 183 -0.76 15.79 -3.95
C LEU A 183 -0.35 15.53 -5.39
N TYR A 184 0.56 14.59 -5.60
CA TYR A 184 1.03 14.16 -6.91
C TYR A 184 0.73 12.68 -7.10
N LEU A 185 0.14 12.34 -8.25
CA LEU A 185 -0.14 10.96 -8.63
C LEU A 185 1.12 10.32 -9.22
N ILE A 186 1.77 9.43 -8.45
CA ILE A 186 2.96 8.71 -8.91
C ILE A 186 2.60 7.42 -9.64
N GLY A 187 1.46 6.79 -9.31
CA GLY A 187 1.07 5.54 -9.94
C GLY A 187 -0.34 5.11 -9.59
N ALA A 188 -1.05 4.52 -10.55
CA ALA A 188 -2.38 3.96 -10.34
C ALA A 188 -2.61 2.69 -11.19
N LYS A 189 -3.28 1.68 -10.63
CA LYS A 189 -3.64 0.44 -11.32
C LYS A 189 -4.98 -0.12 -10.83
N GLY A 190 -5.55 -1.03 -11.60
CA GLY A 190 -6.84 -1.66 -11.28
C GLY A 190 -7.97 -0.62 -11.26
N GLY A 191 -8.79 -0.61 -10.21
CA GLY A 191 -9.89 0.36 -10.05
C GLY A 191 -9.45 1.83 -10.02
N PHE A 192 -8.17 2.10 -9.76
CA PHE A 192 -7.60 3.45 -9.78
C PHE A 192 -7.08 3.90 -11.15
N ALA A 193 -7.01 3.01 -12.15
CA ALA A 193 -6.44 3.31 -13.45
C ALA A 193 -7.01 4.58 -14.14
N PRO A 194 -8.31 4.92 -14.01
CA PRO A 194 -8.87 6.14 -14.60
C PRO A 194 -8.25 7.45 -14.07
N LEU A 195 -7.55 7.42 -12.92
CA LEU A 195 -6.85 8.61 -12.39
C LEU A 195 -5.62 9.00 -13.22
N LYS A 196 -5.10 8.10 -14.06
CA LYS A 196 -4.03 8.43 -14.99
C LYS A 196 -4.60 9.27 -16.13
N ASN A 197 -3.90 10.35 -16.49
CA ASN A 197 -4.24 11.13 -17.68
C ASN A 197 -4.28 10.22 -18.91
N GLU A 198 -5.24 10.45 -19.83
CA GLU A 198 -5.45 9.65 -21.05
C GLU A 198 -4.24 9.59 -22.02
N GLY A 199 -3.16 10.36 -21.75
CA GLY A 199 -1.89 10.31 -22.48
C GLY A 199 -0.78 9.47 -21.83
N SER A 200 -0.95 9.01 -20.59
CA SER A 200 0.07 8.25 -19.83
C SER A 200 -0.06 6.74 -20.00
N LEU A 201 -0.29 6.28 -21.24
CA LEU A 201 -0.27 4.85 -21.61
C LEU A 201 1.14 4.21 -21.48
N GLY A 202 2.16 4.99 -21.13
CA GLY A 202 3.53 4.56 -20.89
C GLY A 202 4.01 4.76 -19.44
N SER A 203 5.27 4.37 -19.19
CA SER A 203 5.97 4.59 -17.92
C SER A 203 5.79 6.04 -17.45
N ILE A 204 5.39 6.22 -16.20
CA ILE A 204 5.25 7.54 -15.59
C ILE A 204 6.63 8.20 -15.56
N ASP A 205 6.73 9.40 -16.13
CA ASP A 205 7.97 10.16 -16.15
C ASP A 205 8.22 10.75 -14.75
N LEU A 206 9.12 10.12 -14.01
CA LEU A 206 9.54 10.53 -12.67
C LEU A 206 10.71 11.53 -12.69
N SER A 207 11.10 12.04 -13.87
CA SER A 207 12.20 13.01 -13.99
C SER A 207 11.80 14.43 -13.56
N SER A 208 10.51 14.74 -13.51
CA SER A 208 9.95 16.06 -13.20
C SER A 208 8.65 15.92 -12.40
N TRP A 209 8.32 16.90 -11.56
CA TRP A 209 7.05 16.92 -10.83
C TRP A 209 5.91 17.42 -11.73
N GLU A 210 6.24 18.25 -12.70
CA GLU A 210 5.33 18.92 -13.63
C GLU A 210 4.72 17.94 -14.65
N SER A 211 5.33 16.78 -14.84
CA SER A 211 4.79 15.68 -15.65
C SER A 211 3.71 14.87 -14.94
N LEU A 212 3.59 14.99 -13.61
CA LEU A 212 2.66 14.20 -12.81
C LEU A 212 1.31 14.93 -12.67
N PRO A 213 0.18 14.19 -12.65
CA PRO A 213 -1.09 14.76 -12.26
C PRO A 213 -1.01 15.30 -10.83
N GLU A 214 -1.37 16.58 -10.67
CA GLU A 214 -1.27 17.33 -9.42
C GLU A 214 -2.66 17.74 -8.92
N TYR A 215 -2.84 17.67 -7.60
CA TYR A 215 -4.02 18.16 -6.90
C TYR A 215 -3.59 19.14 -5.82
N THR A 216 -4.32 20.25 -5.70
CA THR A 216 -3.99 21.30 -4.72
C THR A 216 -4.13 20.84 -3.27
N ASN A 217 -4.92 19.80 -2.99
CA ASN A 217 -5.10 19.17 -1.68
C ASN A 217 -5.92 17.87 -1.81
N GLU A 218 -6.18 17.21 -0.67
CA GLU A 218 -7.02 16.01 -0.57
C GLU A 218 -8.44 16.20 -1.08
N ALA A 219 -9.07 17.36 -0.85
CA ALA A 219 -10.44 17.60 -1.28
C ALA A 219 -10.55 17.68 -2.82
N ALA A 220 -9.57 18.32 -3.46
CA ALA A 220 -9.48 18.34 -4.93
C ALA A 220 -9.28 16.93 -5.50
N PHE A 221 -8.43 16.11 -4.86
CA PHE A 221 -8.24 14.71 -5.24
C PHE A 221 -9.54 13.88 -5.08
N VAL A 222 -10.21 13.97 -3.93
CA VAL A 222 -11.47 13.26 -3.65
C VAL A 222 -12.55 13.65 -4.67
N LYS A 223 -12.69 14.95 -4.97
CA LYS A 223 -13.63 15.43 -5.99
C LYS A 223 -13.34 14.81 -7.36
N HIS A 224 -12.08 14.69 -7.75
CA HIS A 224 -11.71 14.06 -9.02
C HIS A 224 -12.02 12.55 -9.01
N CYS A 225 -11.83 11.86 -7.88
CA CYS A 225 -12.28 10.47 -7.73
C CYS A 225 -13.80 10.32 -7.90
N GLU A 226 -14.59 11.28 -7.42
CA GLU A 226 -16.05 11.28 -7.60
C GLU A 226 -16.43 11.52 -9.07
N GLU A 227 -15.79 12.48 -9.73
CA GLU A 227 -16.01 12.79 -11.16
C GLU A 227 -15.71 11.58 -12.07
N LEU A 228 -14.67 10.81 -11.73
CA LEU A 228 -14.29 9.58 -12.44
C LEU A 228 -15.05 8.33 -11.96
N ALA A 229 -15.97 8.48 -11.01
CA ALA A 229 -16.71 7.38 -10.40
C ALA A 229 -15.80 6.22 -9.92
N ILE A 230 -14.71 6.56 -9.24
CA ILE A 230 -13.78 5.56 -8.67
C ILE A 230 -14.51 4.79 -7.56
N ASN A 231 -14.83 3.54 -7.87
CA ASN A 231 -15.56 2.62 -6.99
C ASN A 231 -14.68 1.43 -6.61
N LEU A 232 -14.72 1.06 -5.32
CA LEU A 232 -13.96 -0.05 -4.76
C LEU A 232 -14.88 -1.21 -4.42
N THR A 233 -14.41 -2.44 -4.64
CA THR A 233 -15.14 -3.63 -4.24
C THR A 233 -15.17 -3.73 -2.72
N GLN A 234 -16.37 -3.82 -2.16
CA GLN A 234 -16.54 -3.92 -0.71
C GLN A 234 -16.01 -5.25 -0.18
N SER A 235 -15.51 -5.26 1.06
CA SER A 235 -14.90 -6.44 1.68
C SER A 235 -15.80 -7.68 1.67
N GLN A 236 -17.12 -7.52 1.86
CA GLN A 236 -18.12 -8.60 1.79
C GLN A 236 -18.26 -9.24 0.41
N GLY A 237 -18.02 -8.46 -0.65
CA GLY A 237 -18.07 -8.92 -2.04
C GLY A 237 -16.74 -9.45 -2.57
N ARG A 238 -15.65 -9.25 -1.81
CA ARG A 238 -14.32 -9.66 -2.23
C ARG A 238 -14.20 -11.18 -2.04
N ARG A 239 -14.10 -11.90 -3.15
CA ARG A 239 -13.84 -13.35 -3.09
C ARG A 239 -12.49 -13.56 -2.41
N SER A 240 -12.46 -14.42 -1.37
CA SER A 240 -11.20 -14.90 -0.81
C SER A 240 -10.34 -15.44 -1.96
N PRO A 241 -9.03 -15.12 -1.98
CA PRO A 241 -8.18 -15.61 -3.05
C PRO A 241 -8.25 -17.15 -3.08
N THR A 242 -8.64 -17.71 -4.22
CA THR A 242 -8.30 -19.11 -4.52
C THR A 242 -6.78 -19.14 -4.71
N ARG A 243 -6.05 -19.32 -3.62
CA ARG A 243 -4.60 -19.56 -3.51
C ARG A 243 -3.74 -18.79 -4.54
N ALA A 244 -3.00 -17.78 -4.06
CA ALA A 244 -2.07 -16.94 -4.82
C ALA A 244 -1.70 -17.51 -6.20
N THR A 245 -2.24 -16.90 -7.26
CA THR A 245 -1.87 -17.24 -8.62
C THR A 245 -0.38 -16.93 -8.74
N SER A 246 0.47 -17.96 -8.72
CA SER A 246 1.90 -17.80 -8.99
C SER A 246 2.02 -16.96 -10.26
N LEU A 247 2.76 -15.86 -10.17
CA LEU A 247 3.02 -14.97 -11.30
C LEU A 247 4.01 -15.60 -12.29
N GLY A 248 4.37 -16.86 -12.06
CA GLY A 248 5.33 -17.64 -12.81
C GLY A 248 6.70 -17.68 -12.11
N PRO A 249 7.53 -18.69 -12.41
CA PRO A 249 8.85 -18.86 -11.79
C PRO A 249 9.76 -17.64 -11.94
N GLU A 250 9.55 -16.84 -12.98
CA GLU A 250 10.35 -15.64 -13.27
C GLU A 250 10.10 -14.51 -12.25
N TRP A 251 8.87 -14.34 -11.79
CA TRP A 251 8.51 -13.35 -10.76
C TRP A 251 8.83 -13.86 -9.35
N ASP A 252 8.60 -15.15 -9.12
CA ASP A 252 8.98 -15.81 -7.86
C ASP A 252 10.51 -15.77 -7.68
N ASN A 253 11.28 -15.93 -8.77
CA ASN A 253 12.74 -15.77 -8.77
C ASN A 253 13.18 -14.30 -8.72
N ALA A 254 12.48 -13.35 -9.37
CA ALA A 254 12.81 -11.93 -9.24
C ALA A 254 12.62 -11.40 -7.82
N LEU A 255 11.58 -11.86 -7.11
CA LEU A 255 11.39 -11.57 -5.68
C LEU A 255 12.52 -12.16 -4.82
N VAL A 256 13.04 -13.34 -5.19
CA VAL A 256 14.19 -13.98 -4.53
C VAL A 256 15.53 -13.32 -4.91
N ASP A 257 15.72 -12.88 -6.15
CA ASP A 257 16.93 -12.24 -6.67
C ASP A 257 17.06 -10.78 -6.22
N ILE A 258 15.95 -10.05 -6.08
CA ILE A 258 15.93 -8.75 -5.39
C ILE A 258 16.35 -8.93 -3.93
N CYS A 259 15.97 -10.04 -3.29
CA CYS A 259 16.40 -10.36 -1.92
C CYS A 259 17.86 -10.87 -1.83
N SER A 260 18.40 -11.47 -2.89
CA SER A 260 19.72 -12.14 -2.87
C SER A 260 20.86 -11.32 -3.47
N SER A 261 20.59 -10.50 -4.49
CA SER A 261 21.63 -9.78 -5.28
C SER A 261 22.30 -8.61 -4.56
N ARG A 262 21.77 -8.14 -3.42
CA ARG A 262 22.39 -7.08 -2.60
C ARG A 262 23.10 -7.55 -1.34
N TYR A 263 23.09 -8.86 -1.07
CA TYR A 263 23.87 -9.45 0.01
C TYR A 263 25.38 -9.57 -0.29
N SER A 264 25.79 -9.38 -1.54
CA SER A 264 27.19 -9.52 -1.97
C SER A 264 28.04 -8.24 -1.85
N TYR A 265 27.44 -7.09 -1.51
CA TYR A 265 28.16 -5.80 -1.47
C TYR A 265 28.43 -5.25 -0.06
N ILE A 266 28.04 -5.99 1.00
CA ILE A 266 28.38 -5.67 2.40
C ILE A 266 29.05 -6.88 3.05
N ALA A 267 30.18 -7.31 2.48
CA ALA A 267 31.12 -8.21 3.13
C ALA A 267 32.56 -7.80 2.80
N HIS A 268 32.93 -6.57 3.16
CA HIS A 268 34.34 -6.26 3.42
C HIS A 268 34.56 -6.27 4.94
N PRO A 269 35.29 -7.25 5.50
CA PRO A 269 35.72 -7.17 6.89
C PRO A 269 36.74 -6.05 7.04
N ALA A 270 36.53 -5.24 8.08
CA ALA A 270 37.42 -4.22 8.55
C ALA A 270 38.83 -4.77 8.84
N LYS A 271 39.82 -3.93 8.56
CA LYS A 271 41.25 -4.13 8.83
C LYS A 271 41.48 -4.55 10.29
N GLY A 272 42.13 -5.70 10.47
CA GLY A 272 42.81 -6.03 11.73
C GLY A 272 44.21 -5.43 11.73
N ASN A 273 44.39 -4.31 12.44
CA ASN A 273 45.69 -3.95 13.00
C ASN A 273 45.90 -4.79 14.26
N ALA A 274 46.92 -5.64 14.26
CA ALA A 274 47.48 -6.20 15.48
C ALA A 274 49.01 -6.06 15.42
N SER A 275 49.51 -5.28 16.38
CA SER A 275 50.87 -5.20 16.86
C SER A 275 51.52 -6.58 17.11
N GLY A 276 52.86 -6.64 17.02
CA GLY A 276 53.73 -7.83 17.16
C GLY A 276 53.67 -8.55 18.53
N PRO A 277 54.61 -9.47 18.89
CA PRO A 277 56.08 -9.31 18.73
C PRO A 277 56.88 -10.59 18.37
N ALA A 278 58.12 -10.41 17.93
CA ALA A 278 59.37 -11.10 18.31
C ALA A 278 60.45 -10.83 17.25
#